data_AF-A0A286ATG5-F1
#
_entry.id   AF-A0A286ATG5-F1
#
_cell.length_a   1.000
_cell.length_b   1.000
_cell.length_c   1.000
_cell.angle_alpha   90.00
_cell.angle_beta   90.00
_cell.angle_gamma   90.00
#
_symmetry.space_group_name_H-M   'P 1'
#
loop_
_entity.id
_entity.type
_entity.pdbx_description
1 polymer ?
#
loop_
_entity_poly.entity_id
_entity_poly.type
_entity_poly.pdbx_seq_one_letter_code
_entity_poly.pdbx_strand_id
1 'polypeptide(L)'
;MKHQKTRNRRPVRTREELARSGPVATAVALQRMNSHMTTVSIAIYMTHDGEPARDLLAHLGWLLAIGAEIAATVTPGMPAAKRLHAALRTVIQMGIDNAWQSSQAETVYVAANESKALLIAHASIGLGLIASADWLASRIRDGQARLSDVAGAEIYSPQPSGTHA
;
A
#
# COMPACT_ATOMS: atom_id res chain seq x y z
N MET A 1 -43.55 50.08 -16.69
CA MET A 1 -42.45 49.18 -17.12
C MET A 1 -41.83 48.55 -15.87
N LYS A 2 -41.97 47.23 -15.66
CA LYS A 2 -41.35 46.52 -14.52
C LYS A 2 -40.27 45.58 -15.07
N HIS A 3 -39.01 45.86 -14.75
CA HIS A 3 -37.88 44.99 -15.08
C HIS A 3 -37.94 43.71 -14.22
N GLN A 4 -38.14 42.57 -14.88
CA GLN A 4 -38.08 41.26 -14.25
C GLN A 4 -36.62 40.79 -14.24
N LYS A 5 -35.97 40.88 -13.08
CA LYS A 5 -34.62 40.34 -12.84
C LYS A 5 -34.70 38.80 -12.92
N THR A 6 -34.25 38.22 -14.02
CA THR A 6 -34.10 36.77 -14.16
C THR A 6 -33.03 36.30 -13.16
N ARG A 7 -33.47 35.73 -12.02
CA ARG A 7 -32.60 35.06 -11.06
C ARG A 7 -32.07 33.80 -11.74
N ASN A 8 -30.83 33.87 -12.20
CA ASN A 8 -30.09 32.75 -12.77
C ASN A 8 -29.89 31.69 -11.66
N ARG A 9 -30.76 30.66 -11.63
CA ARG A 9 -30.64 29.54 -10.70
C ARG A 9 -29.46 28.69 -11.16
N ARG A 10 -28.35 28.72 -10.42
CA ARG A 10 -27.27 27.73 -10.59
C ARG A 10 -27.90 26.33 -10.45
N PRO A 11 -27.60 25.39 -11.37
CA PRO A 11 -28.10 24.03 -11.24
C PRO A 11 -27.57 23.42 -9.95
N VAL A 12 -28.49 22.90 -9.13
CA VAL A 12 -28.15 22.16 -7.92
C VAL A 12 -27.50 20.86 -8.37
N ARG A 13 -26.21 20.68 -8.07
CA ARG A 13 -25.49 19.44 -8.36
C ARG A 13 -26.23 18.27 -7.74
N THR A 14 -26.36 17.19 -8.49
CA THR A 14 -27.03 15.97 -8.02
C THR A 14 -26.24 15.32 -6.89
N ARG A 15 -26.91 14.54 -6.05
CA ARG A 15 -26.27 13.82 -4.93
C ARG A 15 -25.17 12.87 -5.43
N GLU A 16 -25.32 12.33 -6.65
CA GLU A 16 -24.34 11.48 -7.35
C GLU A 16 -23.11 12.26 -7.87
N GLU A 17 -23.25 13.53 -8.27
CA GLU A 17 -22.13 14.42 -8.61
C GLU A 17 -21.33 14.85 -7.38
N LEU A 18 -21.99 15.01 -6.23
CA LEU A 18 -21.32 15.23 -4.95
C LEU A 18 -20.66 13.94 -4.41
N ALA A 19 -21.21 12.78 -4.75
CA ALA A 19 -20.76 11.47 -4.32
C ALA A 19 -19.61 10.88 -5.15
N ARG A 20 -19.33 11.40 -6.36
CA ARG A 20 -18.15 11.06 -7.19
C ARG A 20 -16.80 11.57 -6.59
N SER A 21 -16.69 11.58 -5.26
CA SER A 21 -15.55 12.02 -4.44
C SER A 21 -15.19 13.50 -4.56
N GLY A 22 -15.96 14.35 -3.88
CA GLY A 22 -15.61 15.77 -3.69
C GLY A 22 -14.30 15.96 -2.89
N PRO A 23 -13.65 17.14 -3.01
CA PRO A 23 -12.35 17.42 -2.38
C PRO A 23 -12.33 17.21 -0.85
N VAL A 24 -13.47 17.39 -0.19
CA VAL A 24 -13.63 17.12 1.24
C VAL A 24 -13.54 15.62 1.55
N ALA A 25 -14.17 14.76 0.74
CA ALA A 25 -14.11 13.31 0.94
C ALA A 25 -12.68 12.79 0.76
N THR A 26 -11.97 13.31 -0.26
CA THR A 26 -10.54 13.04 -0.47
C THR A 26 -9.70 13.51 0.71
N ALA A 27 -9.91 14.75 1.20
CA ALA A 27 -9.18 15.28 2.36
C ALA A 27 -9.42 14.44 3.62
N VAL A 28 -10.66 14.00 3.87
CA VAL A 28 -11.00 13.12 5.00
C VAL A 28 -10.32 11.75 4.86
N ALA A 29 -10.32 11.16 3.66
CA ALA A 29 -9.64 9.89 3.41
C ALA A 29 -8.12 10.01 3.66
N LEU A 30 -7.48 11.07 3.16
CA LEU A 30 -6.07 11.35 3.39
C LEU A 30 -5.77 11.54 4.88
N GLN A 31 -6.59 12.30 5.60
CA GLN A 31 -6.41 12.50 7.04
C GLN A 31 -6.52 11.19 7.82
N ARG A 32 -7.51 10.35 7.50
CA ARG A 32 -7.68 9.02 8.13
C ARG A 32 -6.47 8.14 7.89
N MET A 33 -5.98 8.09 6.65
CA MET A 33 -4.82 7.29 6.31
C MET A 33 -3.54 7.80 7.00
N ASN A 34 -3.35 9.12 7.09
CA ASN A 34 -2.22 9.68 7.82
C ASN A 34 -2.29 9.36 9.32
N SER A 35 -3.47 9.52 9.94
CA SER A 35 -3.67 9.16 11.35
C SER A 35 -3.41 7.68 11.59
N HIS A 36 -3.90 6.80 10.72
CA HIS A 36 -3.65 5.36 10.79
C HIS A 36 -2.16 5.05 10.69
N MET A 37 -1.46 5.69 9.74
CA MET A 37 -0.03 5.49 9.56
C MET A 37 0.80 6.01 10.72
N THR A 38 0.35 7.02 11.46
CA THR A 38 0.97 7.40 12.74
C THR A 38 0.89 6.24 13.75
N THR A 39 -0.28 5.62 13.92
CA THR A 39 -0.43 4.46 14.81
C THR A 39 0.46 3.29 14.39
N VAL A 40 0.52 2.99 13.10
CA VAL A 40 1.40 1.94 12.56
C VAL A 40 2.87 2.26 12.81
N SER A 41 3.28 3.52 12.62
CA SER A 41 4.67 3.96 12.84
C SER A 41 5.07 3.81 14.31
N ILE A 42 4.17 4.16 15.23
CA ILE A 42 4.38 3.93 16.67
C ILE A 42 4.57 2.44 16.94
N ALA A 43 3.71 1.58 16.39
CA ALA A 43 3.82 0.13 16.57
C ALA A 43 5.14 -0.44 16.01
N ILE A 44 5.61 0.03 14.85
CA ILE A 44 6.90 -0.38 14.27
C ILE A 44 8.06 -0.12 15.25
N TYR A 45 8.10 1.03 15.90
CA TYR A 45 9.21 1.41 16.78
C TYR A 45 9.03 0.97 18.25
N MET A 46 7.81 0.62 18.67
CA MET A 46 7.52 0.23 20.05
C MET A 46 7.38 -1.28 20.26
N THR A 47 7.21 -2.07 19.20
CA THR A 47 7.20 -3.54 19.32
C THR A 47 8.60 -4.02 19.69
N HIS A 48 8.72 -4.83 20.76
CA HIS A 48 10.05 -5.28 21.20
C HIS A 48 10.58 -6.37 20.27
N ASP A 49 11.91 -6.49 20.24
CA ASP A 49 12.58 -7.53 19.46
C ASP A 49 12.15 -8.93 19.94
N GLY A 50 11.82 -9.82 19.00
CA GLY A 50 11.34 -11.17 19.26
C GLY A 50 9.84 -11.29 19.59
N GLU A 51 9.10 -10.17 19.77
CA GLU A 51 7.67 -10.25 20.09
C GLU A 51 6.82 -10.68 18.89
N PRO A 52 5.78 -11.49 19.08
CA PRO A 52 4.80 -11.77 18.03
C PRO A 52 4.05 -10.49 17.63
N ALA A 53 4.05 -10.17 16.34
CA ALA A 53 3.46 -8.92 15.81
C ALA A 53 2.51 -9.15 14.64
N ARG A 54 1.71 -10.22 14.68
CA ARG A 54 0.87 -10.70 13.56
C ARG A 54 0.01 -9.63 12.91
N ASP A 55 -0.69 -8.81 13.71
CA ASP A 55 -1.57 -7.76 13.18
C ASP A 55 -0.81 -6.61 12.52
N LEU A 56 0.32 -6.20 13.13
CA LEU A 56 1.22 -5.21 12.55
C LEU A 56 1.80 -5.73 11.23
N LEU A 57 2.31 -6.96 11.21
CA LEU A 57 2.88 -7.60 10.03
C LEU A 57 1.84 -7.81 8.93
N ALA A 58 0.60 -8.16 9.27
CA ALA A 58 -0.50 -8.28 8.30
C ALA A 58 -0.82 -6.92 7.66
N HIS A 59 -0.86 -5.85 8.47
CA HIS A 59 -1.07 -4.51 7.95
C HIS A 59 0.07 -4.03 7.04
N LEU A 60 1.31 -4.27 7.45
CA LEU A 60 2.49 -3.94 6.65
C LEU A 60 2.52 -4.76 5.36
N GLY A 61 2.20 -6.05 5.42
CA GLY A 61 2.12 -6.93 4.25
C GLY A 61 1.08 -6.44 3.24
N TRP A 62 -0.09 -6.03 3.72
CA TRP A 62 -1.13 -5.43 2.88
C TRP A 62 -0.62 -4.18 2.13
N LEU A 63 -0.02 -3.24 2.87
CA LEU A 63 0.42 -1.97 2.30
C LEU A 63 1.60 -2.13 1.34
N LEU A 64 2.59 -2.94 1.72
CA LEU A 64 3.79 -3.18 0.90
C LEU A 64 3.46 -3.97 -0.38
N ALA A 65 2.51 -4.91 -0.32
CA ALA A 65 2.06 -5.63 -1.52
C ALA A 65 1.45 -4.68 -2.56
N ILE A 66 0.57 -3.78 -2.12
CA ILE A 66 -0.01 -2.77 -3.00
C ILE A 66 1.08 -1.82 -3.53
N GLY A 67 1.94 -1.32 -2.65
CA GLY A 67 3.00 -0.39 -3.04
C GLY A 67 3.96 -0.98 -4.06
N ALA A 68 4.38 -2.24 -3.87
CA ALA A 68 5.30 -2.89 -4.79
C ALA A 68 4.69 -3.14 -6.17
N GLU A 69 3.43 -3.58 -6.23
CA GLU A 69 2.71 -3.82 -7.48
C GLU A 69 2.40 -2.51 -8.22
N ILE A 70 2.03 -1.43 -7.51
CA ILE A 70 1.91 -0.09 -8.09
C ILE A 70 3.26 0.36 -8.66
N ALA A 71 4.36 0.22 -7.91
CA ALA A 71 5.68 0.60 -8.38
C ALA A 71 6.09 -0.17 -9.64
N ALA A 72 5.83 -1.48 -9.67
CA ALA A 72 6.09 -2.32 -10.83
C ALA A 72 5.24 -1.93 -12.05
N THR A 73 3.99 -1.53 -11.83
CA THR A 73 3.05 -1.12 -12.89
C THR A 73 3.38 0.24 -13.46
N VAL A 74 3.66 1.23 -12.60
CA VAL A 74 3.85 2.63 -12.99
C VAL A 74 5.20 2.84 -13.66
N THR A 75 6.25 2.14 -13.22
CA THR A 75 7.55 2.22 -13.88
C THR A 75 8.25 0.85 -13.86
N PRO A 76 7.96 0.01 -14.88
CA PRO A 76 8.55 -1.31 -15.00
C PRO A 76 10.10 -1.27 -14.94
N GLY A 77 10.68 -2.16 -14.14
CA GLY A 77 12.14 -2.28 -13.98
C GLY A 77 12.77 -1.33 -12.95
N MET A 78 11.98 -0.54 -12.21
CA MET A 78 12.55 0.42 -11.25
C MET A 78 13.13 -0.23 -9.98
N PRO A 79 14.21 0.35 -9.41
CA PRO A 79 14.73 0.00 -8.09
C PRO A 79 13.70 0.07 -6.95
N ALA A 80 12.66 0.90 -7.09
CA ALA A 80 11.60 1.05 -6.09
C ALA A 80 10.79 -0.24 -5.90
N ALA A 81 10.29 -0.83 -6.99
CA ALA A 81 9.55 -2.11 -6.93
C ALA A 81 10.40 -3.20 -6.26
N LYS A 82 11.69 -3.28 -6.63
CA LYS A 82 12.64 -4.22 -6.02
C LYS A 82 12.80 -4.00 -4.51
N ARG A 83 12.97 -2.76 -4.06
CA ARG A 83 13.08 -2.44 -2.63
C ARG A 83 11.79 -2.76 -1.87
N LEU A 84 10.63 -2.42 -2.42
CA LEU A 84 9.34 -2.70 -1.80
C LEU A 84 9.06 -4.21 -1.72
N HIS A 85 9.41 -4.98 -2.75
CA HIS A 85 9.38 -6.45 -2.68
C HIS A 85 10.35 -7.00 -1.63
N ALA A 86 11.55 -6.46 -1.52
CA ALA A 86 12.50 -6.90 -0.48
C ALA A 86 11.92 -6.65 0.93
N ALA A 87 11.35 -5.47 1.18
CA ALA A 87 10.70 -5.15 2.44
C ALA A 87 9.48 -6.05 2.72
N LEU A 88 8.67 -6.35 1.69
CA LEU A 88 7.54 -7.27 1.81
C LEU A 88 8.00 -8.69 2.19
N ARG A 89 9.09 -9.18 1.59
CA ARG A 89 9.69 -10.47 1.93
C ARG A 89 10.20 -10.49 3.37
N THR A 90 10.80 -9.40 3.84
CA THR A 90 11.19 -9.26 5.26
C THR A 90 9.98 -9.35 6.19
N VAL A 91 8.87 -8.69 5.87
CA VAL A 91 7.62 -8.78 6.65
C VAL A 91 7.05 -10.19 6.67
N ILE A 92 7.06 -10.89 5.52
CA ILE A 92 6.62 -12.29 5.46
C ILE A 92 7.55 -13.18 6.29
N GLN A 93 8.87 -12.96 6.24
CA GLN A 93 9.83 -13.73 7.03
C GLN A 93 9.61 -13.53 8.52
N MET A 94 9.45 -12.29 9.01
CA MET A 94 9.06 -12.02 10.40
C MET A 94 7.73 -12.67 10.78
N GLY A 95 6.81 -12.77 9.82
CA GLY A 95 5.56 -13.52 9.97
C GLY A 95 5.79 -15.03 10.09
N ILE A 96 6.68 -15.61 9.29
CA ILE A 96 7.02 -17.04 9.39
C ILE A 96 7.68 -17.34 10.74
N ASP A 97 8.64 -16.51 11.14
CA ASP A 97 9.38 -16.66 12.40
C ASP A 97 8.50 -16.34 13.62
N ASN A 98 7.34 -15.70 13.39
CA ASN A 98 6.43 -15.19 14.42
C ASN A 98 7.15 -14.27 15.43
N ALA A 99 8.11 -13.49 14.95
CA ALA A 99 9.00 -12.69 15.76
C ALA A 99 9.28 -11.37 15.04
N TRP A 100 8.97 -10.26 15.70
CA TRP A 100 9.39 -8.93 15.28
C TRP A 100 10.91 -8.82 15.33
N GLN A 101 11.49 -8.15 14.33
CA GLN A 101 12.94 -7.91 14.26
C GLN A 101 13.18 -6.40 14.27
N SER A 102 13.58 -5.86 15.42
CA SER A 102 13.73 -4.42 15.62
C SER A 102 14.80 -3.81 14.72
N SER A 103 15.79 -4.60 14.30
CA SER A 103 16.80 -4.20 13.31
C SER A 103 16.21 -3.85 11.94
N GLN A 104 15.00 -4.31 11.62
CA GLN A 104 14.30 -4.05 10.36
C GLN A 104 13.34 -2.85 10.43
N ALA A 105 13.11 -2.29 11.63
CA ALA A 105 12.07 -1.30 11.88
C ALA A 105 12.15 -0.09 10.93
N GLU A 106 13.34 0.51 10.77
CA GLU A 106 13.54 1.65 9.88
C GLU A 106 13.29 1.29 8.41
N THR A 107 13.79 0.15 7.96
CA THR A 107 13.64 -0.30 6.56
C THR A 107 12.16 -0.51 6.22
N VAL A 108 11.42 -1.15 7.12
CA VAL A 108 9.98 -1.40 6.97
C VAL A 108 9.19 -0.10 7.06
N TYR A 109 9.53 0.81 7.98
CA TYR A 109 8.89 2.12 8.11
C TYR A 109 9.03 2.96 6.84
N VAL A 110 10.25 3.03 6.26
CA VAL A 110 10.50 3.78 5.02
C VAL A 110 9.70 3.18 3.87
N ALA A 111 9.75 1.86 3.70
CA ALA A 111 9.02 1.16 2.64
C ALA A 111 7.49 1.31 2.77
N ALA A 112 6.97 1.29 3.99
CA ALA A 112 5.54 1.50 4.25
C ALA A 112 5.11 2.93 3.88
N ASN A 113 5.92 3.95 4.18
CA ASN A 113 5.62 5.33 3.78
C ASN A 113 5.74 5.55 2.27
N GLU A 114 6.72 4.92 1.61
CA GLU A 114 6.83 4.93 0.14
C GLU A 114 5.59 4.26 -0.50
N SER A 115 5.16 3.11 0.02
CA SER A 115 3.95 2.40 -0.44
C SER A 115 2.68 3.23 -0.23
N LYS A 116 2.55 3.90 0.91
CA LYS A 116 1.45 4.86 1.17
C LYS A 116 1.43 5.98 0.14
N ALA A 117 2.59 6.58 -0.16
CA ALA A 117 2.68 7.67 -1.13
C ALA A 117 2.27 7.21 -2.54
N LEU A 118 2.71 6.01 -2.94
CA LEU A 118 2.32 5.38 -4.20
C LEU A 118 0.81 5.12 -4.26
N LEU A 119 0.22 4.58 -3.19
CA LEU A 119 -1.23 4.35 -3.11
C LEU A 119 -2.04 5.65 -3.23
N ILE A 120 -1.59 6.75 -2.61
CA ILE A 120 -2.23 8.07 -2.79
C ILE A 120 -2.16 8.51 -4.25
N ALA A 121 -0.97 8.44 -4.86
CA ALA A 121 -0.72 8.93 -6.20
C ALA A 121 -1.44 8.11 -7.27
N HIS A 122 -1.64 6.81 -7.02
CA HIS A 122 -2.18 5.85 -7.97
C HIS A 122 -3.36 5.05 -7.40
N ALA A 123 -4.28 5.75 -6.72
CA ALA A 123 -5.40 5.13 -6.02
C ALA A 123 -6.25 4.21 -6.89
N SER A 124 -6.45 4.54 -8.18
CA SER A 124 -7.19 3.70 -9.13
C SER A 124 -6.52 2.34 -9.38
N ILE A 125 -5.19 2.30 -9.45
CA ILE A 125 -4.43 1.05 -9.56
C ILE A 125 -4.56 0.29 -8.24
N GLY A 126 -4.35 0.97 -7.11
CA GLY A 126 -4.48 0.37 -5.78
C GLY A 126 -5.82 -0.29 -5.51
N LEU A 127 -6.94 0.29 -5.98
CA LEU A 127 -8.27 -0.31 -5.86
C LEU A 127 -8.36 -1.70 -6.50
N GLY A 128 -7.69 -1.92 -7.64
CA GLY A 128 -7.66 -3.21 -8.32
C GLY A 128 -6.85 -4.28 -7.57
N LEU A 129 -6.02 -3.87 -6.61
CA LEU A 129 -5.09 -4.72 -5.88
C LEU A 129 -5.57 -5.08 -4.46
N ILE A 130 -6.69 -4.51 -4.01
CA ILE A 130 -7.19 -4.72 -2.65
C ILE A 130 -7.42 -6.20 -2.36
N ALA A 131 -8.05 -6.94 -3.28
CA ALA A 131 -8.38 -8.34 -3.05
C ALA A 131 -7.13 -9.24 -2.88
N SER A 132 -6.07 -9.01 -3.66
CA SER A 132 -4.82 -9.76 -3.53
C SER A 132 -4.05 -9.37 -2.27
N ALA A 133 -4.05 -8.09 -1.91
CA ALA A 133 -3.45 -7.59 -0.68
C ALA A 133 -4.17 -8.13 0.58
N ASP A 134 -5.51 -8.15 0.56
CA ASP A 134 -6.34 -8.71 1.64
C ASP A 134 -6.06 -10.21 1.84
N TRP A 135 -5.96 -10.96 0.75
CA TRP A 135 -5.60 -12.37 0.78
C TRP A 135 -4.24 -12.61 1.45
N LEU A 136 -3.21 -11.85 1.05
CA LEU A 136 -1.88 -11.99 1.63
C LEU A 136 -1.86 -11.58 3.11
N ALA A 137 -2.52 -10.48 3.45
CA ALA A 137 -2.62 -10.00 4.82
C ALA A 137 -3.31 -11.01 5.74
N SER A 138 -4.38 -11.68 5.27
CA SER A 138 -5.01 -12.78 6.02
C SER A 138 -4.02 -13.90 6.28
N ARG A 139 -3.29 -14.36 5.26
CA ARG A 139 -2.30 -15.42 5.44
C ARG A 139 -1.20 -15.05 6.44
N ILE A 140 -0.75 -13.80 6.45
CA ILE A 140 0.24 -13.33 7.44
C ILE A 140 -0.34 -13.36 8.85
N ARG A 141 -1.57 -12.86 9.00
CA ARG A 141 -2.31 -12.86 10.28
C ARG A 141 -2.51 -14.27 10.82
N ASP A 142 -2.83 -15.22 9.94
CA ASP A 142 -3.17 -16.60 10.29
C ASP A 142 -1.95 -17.52 10.46
N GLY A 143 -0.73 -17.00 10.26
CA GLY A 143 0.48 -17.84 10.34
C GLY A 143 0.69 -18.78 9.15
N GLN A 144 0.03 -18.50 8.04
CA GLN A 144 0.02 -19.35 6.85
C GLN A 144 0.86 -18.79 5.69
N ALA A 145 1.30 -17.54 5.80
CA ALA A 145 2.10 -16.89 4.76
C ALA A 145 3.41 -17.64 4.51
N ARG A 146 3.79 -17.72 3.24
CA ARG A 146 5.04 -18.35 2.78
C ARG A 146 5.78 -17.38 1.87
N LEU A 147 7.10 -17.53 1.78
CA LEU A 147 7.90 -16.75 0.82
C LEU A 147 7.54 -17.02 -0.64
N SER A 148 6.86 -18.14 -0.93
CA SER A 148 6.29 -18.47 -2.24
C SER A 148 5.01 -17.71 -2.57
N ASP A 149 4.40 -17.03 -1.59
CA ASP A 149 3.18 -16.22 -1.80
C ASP A 149 3.51 -14.88 -2.50
N VAL A 150 4.80 -14.57 -2.65
CA VAL A 150 5.31 -13.39 -3.37
C VAL A 150 6.41 -13.80 -4.34
N ALA A 151 6.51 -13.11 -5.47
CA ALA A 151 7.56 -13.36 -6.43
C ALA A 151 8.96 -13.19 -5.81
N GLY A 152 9.90 -14.06 -6.19
CA GLY A 152 11.29 -13.94 -5.76
C GLY A 152 12.06 -12.92 -6.59
N ALA A 153 13.38 -12.87 -6.40
CA ALA A 153 14.24 -11.91 -7.08
C ALA A 153 14.35 -12.15 -8.60
N GLU A 154 13.94 -13.33 -9.07
CA GLU A 154 13.98 -13.78 -10.46
C GLU A 154 13.22 -12.85 -11.42
N ILE A 155 12.19 -12.15 -10.95
CA ILE A 155 11.43 -11.21 -11.79
C ILE A 155 12.22 -9.92 -12.12
N TYR A 156 13.34 -9.69 -11.45
CA TYR A 156 14.19 -8.51 -11.62
C TYR A 156 15.50 -8.83 -12.35
N SER A 157 15.76 -10.10 -12.68
CA SER A 157 16.91 -10.47 -13.49
C SER A 157 16.60 -10.14 -14.95
N PRO A 158 17.50 -9.44 -15.68
CA PRO A 158 17.39 -9.39 -17.13
C PRO A 158 17.47 -10.83 -17.64
N GLN A 159 16.52 -11.21 -18.49
CA GLN A 159 16.51 -12.51 -19.16
C GLN A 159 17.91 -12.74 -19.75
N PRO A 160 18.56 -13.91 -19.56
CA PRO A 160 19.83 -14.17 -20.22
C PRO A 160 19.56 -14.00 -21.71
N SER A 161 20.18 -12.98 -22.31
CA SER A 161 20.18 -12.78 -23.75
C SER A 161 20.77 -14.05 -24.33
N GLY A 162 19.89 -14.95 -24.78
CA GLY A 162 20.28 -16.15 -25.47
C GLY A 162 21.12 -15.71 -26.67
N THR A 163 22.39 -16.04 -26.62
CA THR A 163 23.29 -15.97 -27.77
C THR A 163 22.68 -16.90 -28.82
N HIS A 164 21.99 -16.34 -29.80
CA HIS A 164 21.68 -17.07 -31.02
C HIS A 164 23.00 -17.23 -31.79
N ALA A 165 23.43 -18.49 -31.87
CA ALA A 165 24.44 -19.08 -32.77
C ALA A 165 25.88 -18.57 -32.67
#